data_AF-A0A7H4NWJ8-F1
#
_entry.id   AF-A0A7H4NWJ8-F1
#
_cell.length_a   1.000
_cell.length_b   1.000
_cell.length_c   1.000
_cell.angle_alpha   90.00
_cell.angle_beta   90.00
_cell.angle_gamma   90.00
#
_symmetry.space_group_name_H-M   'P 1'
#
loop_
_entity.id
_entity.type
_entity.pdbx_description
1 polymer ?
#
loop_
_entity_poly.entity_id
_entity_poly.type
_entity_poly.pdbx_seq_one_letter_code
_entity_poly.pdbx_strand_id
1 'polypeptide(L)' 'MPIIPVCVSNTSNKINLNRLNNGLVIVEMLPPVDTSQYGKEGVRALATHCRELMSAKIAELDKEVAEREAAAKK' A
#
# COMPACT_ATOMS: atom_id res chain seq x y z
N MET A 1 -1.00 -21.86 2.27
CA MET A 1 -1.12 -20.86 3.35
C MET A 1 -1.46 -19.54 2.68
N PRO A 2 -2.60 -18.90 2.98
CA PRO A 2 -2.95 -17.62 2.37
C PRO A 2 -1.95 -16.51 2.74
N ILE A 3 -1.72 -15.59 1.82
CA ILE A 3 -0.89 -14.39 2.03
C ILE A 3 -1.82 -13.18 2.16
N ILE A 4 -1.63 -12.34 3.17
CA ILE A 4 -2.39 -11.10 3.35
C ILE A 4 -1.49 -9.92 2.95
N PRO A 5 -1.74 -9.23 1.82
CA PRO A 5 -0.97 -8.06 1.45
C PRO A 5 -1.31 -6.87 2.34
N VAL A 6 -0.30 -6.17 2.85
CA VAL A 6 -0.46 -4.94 3.63
C VAL A 6 0.08 -3.77 2.81
N CYS A 7 -0.78 -2.79 2.53
CA CYS A 7 -0.44 -1.60 1.76
C CYS A 7 -0.31 -0.40 2.68
N VAL A 8 0.67 0.47 2.38
CA VAL A 8 0.91 1.72 3.10
C VAL A 8 0.98 2.84 2.07
N SER A 9 0.28 3.95 2.32
CA SER A 9 0.39 5.15 1.50
C SER A 9 1.85 5.62 1.42
N ASN A 10 2.23 6.26 0.32
CA ASN A 10 3.58 6.69 0.02
C ASN A 10 4.20 7.55 1.13
N THR A 11 5.34 7.10 1.62
CA THR A 11 6.18 7.78 2.62
C THR A 11 7.45 8.39 2.05
N SER A 12 7.73 8.14 0.76
CA SER A 12 8.93 8.64 0.08
C SER A 12 8.88 10.16 0.02
N ASN A 13 9.96 10.82 0.45
CA ASN A 13 10.07 12.28 0.54
C ASN A 13 9.02 12.99 1.42
N LYS A 14 8.24 12.24 2.22
CA LYS A 14 7.27 12.83 3.17
C LYS A 14 7.80 12.95 4.60
N ILE A 15 8.92 12.28 4.91
CA ILE A 15 9.50 12.28 6.27
C ILE A 15 10.65 13.29 6.35
N ASN A 16 10.48 14.31 7.18
CA ASN A 16 11.50 15.29 7.55
C ASN A 16 11.73 15.23 9.08
N LEU A 17 12.95 14.85 9.47
CA LEU A 17 13.32 14.66 10.88
C LEU A 17 13.32 15.97 11.69
N ASN A 18 13.31 17.13 11.04
CA ASN A 18 13.25 18.46 11.68
C ASN A 18 11.82 19.02 11.75
N ARG A 19 10.78 18.25 11.42
CA ARG A 19 9.36 18.67 11.52
C ARG A 19 8.65 17.94 12.64
N LEU A 20 7.87 18.67 13.45
CA LEU A 20 7.00 18.11 14.48
C LEU A 20 5.79 17.34 13.90
N ASN A 21 5.35 17.70 12.70
CA ASN A 21 4.28 17.01 11.98
C ASN A 21 4.70 16.77 10.52
N ASN A 22 4.72 15.50 10.12
CA ASN A 22 5.10 15.05 8.76
C ASN A 22 3.89 14.69 7.88
N GLY A 23 2.67 14.87 8.39
CA GLY A 23 1.44 14.55 7.69
C GLY A 23 0.80 13.26 8.17
N LEU A 24 0.06 12.62 7.27
CA LEU A 24 -0.73 11.42 7.53
C LEU A 24 -0.18 10.25 6.70
N VAL A 25 -0.24 9.06 7.28
CA VAL A 25 -0.02 7.79 6.59
C VAL A 25 -1.24 6.91 6.80
N ILE A 26 -1.72 6.26 5.74
CA ILE A 26 -2.82 5.30 5.79
C ILE A 26 -2.26 3.90 5.54
N VAL A 27 -2.69 2.94 6.36
CA VAL A 27 -2.34 1.52 6.25
C VAL A 27 -3.61 0.72 6.06
N GLU A 28 -3.62 -0.14 5.04
CA GLU A 28 -4.77 -1.00 4.71
C GLU A 28 -4.32 -2.44 4.49
N MET A 29 -5.08 -3.38 5.05
CA MET A 29 -4.91 -4.81 4.81
C MET A 29 -5.83 -5.23 3.66
N LEU A 30 -5.25 -5.82 2.62
CA LEU A 30 -6.01 -6.35 1.49
C LEU A 30 -6.58 -7.74 1.80
N PRO A 31 -7.60 -8.18 1.03
CA PRO A 31 -8.10 -9.55 1.13
C PRO A 31 -6.98 -10.59 0.97
N PRO A 32 -7.07 -11.74 1.66
CA PRO A 32 -6.08 -12.79 1.55
C PRO A 32 -6.02 -13.34 0.12
N VAL A 33 -4.80 -13.47 -0.40
CA VAL A 33 -4.50 -14.12 -1.67
C VAL A 33 -4.31 -15.62 -1.41
N ASP A 34 -5.10 -16.44 -2.09
CA ASP A 34 -4.98 -17.88 -2.02
C ASP A 34 -3.75 -18.37 -2.80
N THR A 35 -2.81 -18.98 -2.09
CA THR A 35 -1.58 -19.52 -2.68
C THR A 35 -1.74 -20.97 -3.14
N SER A 36 -2.85 -21.63 -2.84
CA SER A 36 -3.06 -23.05 -3.16
C SER A 36 -3.02 -23.31 -4.67
N GLN A 37 -3.36 -22.30 -5.46
CA GLN A 37 -3.41 -22.32 -6.93
C GLN A 37 -2.04 -22.12 -7.58
N TYR A 38 -1.02 -21.73 -6.80
CA TYR A 38 0.33 -21.46 -7.30
C TYR A 38 1.29 -22.55 -6.84
N GLY A 39 1.63 -23.46 -7.76
CA GLY A 39 2.70 -24.45 -7.55
C GLY A 39 4.09 -23.80 -7.55
N LYS A 40 5.16 -24.61 -7.39
CA LYS A 40 6.57 -24.13 -7.34
C LYS A 40 6.97 -23.26 -8.55
N GLU A 41 6.39 -23.50 -9.71
CA GLU A 41 6.68 -22.76 -10.94
C GLU A 41 5.89 -21.44 -11.06
N GLY A 42 4.79 -21.29 -10.30
CA GLY A 42 3.88 -20.15 -10.34
C GLY A 42 4.25 -18.99 -9.42
N VAL A 43 5.35 -19.08 -8.67
CA VAL A 43 5.73 -18.07 -7.65
C VAL A 43 5.93 -16.68 -8.26
N ARG A 44 6.49 -16.60 -9.48
CA ARG A 44 6.66 -15.32 -10.17
C ARG A 44 5.32 -14.69 -10.54
N ALA A 45 4.35 -15.50 -11.01
CA ALA A 45 3.01 -15.02 -11.34
C ALA A 45 2.27 -14.54 -10.08
N LEU A 46 2.39 -15.28 -8.97
CA LEU A 46 1.86 -14.87 -7.66
C LEU A 46 2.44 -13.53 -7.21
N ALA A 47 3.77 -13.35 -7.32
CA ALA A 47 4.43 -12.11 -6.94
C ALA A 47 3.97 -10.92 -7.80
N THR A 48 3.82 -11.12 -9.12
CA THR A 48 3.29 -10.10 -10.03
C THR A 48 1.86 -9.74 -9.66
N HIS A 49 1.00 -10.73 -9.42
CA HIS A 49 -0.39 -10.51 -9.04
C HIS A 49 -0.52 -9.73 -7.72
N CYS A 50 0.20 -10.15 -6.67
CA CYS A 50 0.24 -9.42 -5.40
C CYS A 50 0.75 -7.98 -5.60
N ARG A 51 1.77 -7.79 -6.43
CA ARG A 51 2.32 -6.46 -6.74
C ARG A 51 1.31 -5.56 -7.44
N GLU A 52 0.55 -6.08 -8.40
CA GLU A 52 -0.50 -5.32 -9.10
C GLU A 52 -1.61 -4.89 -8.14
N LEU A 53 -2.10 -5.82 -7.31
CA LEU A 53 -3.10 -5.53 -6.28
C LEU A 53 -2.63 -4.44 -5.31
N MET A 54 -1.41 -4.58 -4.80
CA MET A 54 -0.82 -3.59 -3.89
C MET A 54 -0.61 -2.24 -4.59
N SER A 55 -0.12 -2.23 -5.83
CA SER A 55 0.13 -0.99 -6.57
C SER A 55 -1.16 -0.20 -6.82
N ALA A 56 -2.26 -0.89 -7.17
CA ALA A 56 -3.56 -0.24 -7.34
C ALA A 56 -4.04 0.37 -6.01
N LYS A 57 -3.96 -0.39 -4.92
CA LYS A 57 -4.39 0.09 -3.60
C LYS A 57 -3.54 1.25 -3.10
N ILE A 58 -2.22 1.20 -3.26
CA ILE A 58 -1.32 2.30 -2.85
C ILE A 58 -1.69 3.59 -3.59
N ALA A 59 -2.02 3.53 -4.89
CA ALA A 59 -2.43 4.71 -5.64
C ALA A 59 -3.74 5.33 -5.13
N GLU A 60 -4.70 4.50 -4.70
CA GLU A 60 -5.92 4.96 -4.04
C GLU A 60 -5.62 5.64 -2.70
N LEU A 61 -4.80 5.00 -1.86
CA LEU A 61 -4.38 5.54 -0.57
C LEU A 61 -3.61 6.87 -0.72
N ASP A 62 -2.77 6.99 -1.73
CA ASP A 62 -2.00 8.22 -2.00
C ASP A 62 -2.91 9.38 -2.37
N LYS A 63 -3.94 9.12 -3.18
CA LYS A 63 -4.95 10.12 -3.53
C LYS A 63 -5.71 10.57 -2.28
N GLU A 64 -6.14 9.64 -1.44
CA GLU A 64 -6.85 9.95 -0.21
C GLU A 64 -5.98 10.76 0.78
N VAL A 65 -4.70 10.40 0.94
CA VAL A 65 -3.77 11.18 1.77
C VAL A 65 -3.64 12.61 1.22
N ALA A 66 -3.51 12.79 -0.09
CA ALA A 66 -3.42 14.12 -0.68
C ALA A 66 -4.69 14.97 -0.44
N GLU A 67 -5.88 14.36 -0.54
CA GLU A 67 -7.15 15.03 -0.25
C GLU A 67 -7.26 15.44 1.23
N ARG A 68 -6.91 14.55 2.16
CA ARG A 68 -6.93 14.82 3.60
C ARG A 68 -5.90 15.88 4.01
N GLU A 69 -4.69 15.83 3.44
CA GLU A 69 -3.64 16.83 3.68
C GLU A 69 -4.05 18.21 3.13
N ALA A 70 -4.75 18.27 2.00
CA ALA A 70 -5.27 19.53 1.45
C ALA A 70 -6.40 20.11 2.31
N ALA A 71 -7.29 19.27 2.83
CA ALA A 71 -8.36 19.68 3.74
C ALA A 71 -7.82 20.20 5.08
N ALA A 72 -6.78 19.57 5.63
CA ALA A 72 -6.17 19.97 6.91
C ALA A 72 -5.35 21.28 6.85
N LYS A 73 -5.06 21.80 5.65
CA LYS A 73 -4.36 23.08 5.45
C LYS A 73 -5.30 24.29 5.29
N LYS A 74 -6.61 24.07 5.24
CA LYS A 74 -7.64 25.11 5.23
C LYS A 74 -8.02 25.51 6.65
#